data_AF-A0A7S1U4G3-F1
#
_entry.id   AF-A0A7S1U4G3-F1
#
_cell.length_a   1.000
_cell.length_b   1.000
_cell.length_c   1.000
_cell.angle_alpha   90.00
_cell.angle_beta   90.00
_cell.angle_gamma   90.00
#
_symmetry.space_group_name_H-M   'P 1'
#
loop_
_entity.id
_entity.type
_entity.pdbx_description
1 polymer ?
#
loop_
_entity_poly.entity_id
_entity_poly.type
_entity_poly.pdbx_seq_one_letter_code
_entity_poly.pdbx_strand_id
1 'polypeptide(L)'
;KSPVVTSEAATVAPAVLRHYIAQARLVNPTVPRDLSMYLVEAYVTMRRQDAEAAANASFNALRKQASEQTQMTPRQLLSILRLATALARLRFAKEVSEADVEEAIRLVHMSKAP
;
A
#
# COMPACT_ATOMS: atom_id res chain seq x y z
N LYS A 1 -3.95 37.52 -4.73
CA LYS A 1 -3.07 36.53 -4.07
C LYS A 1 -3.95 35.69 -3.15
N SER A 2 -4.39 34.53 -3.63
CA SER A 2 -5.35 33.67 -2.92
C SER A 2 -4.73 33.15 -1.62
N PRO A 3 -5.52 33.00 -0.54
CA PRO A 3 -4.97 32.59 0.75
C PRO A 3 -4.56 31.13 0.69
N VAL A 4 -3.32 30.87 1.09
CA VAL A 4 -2.79 29.52 1.33
C VAL A 4 -3.58 28.96 2.51
N VAL A 5 -4.39 27.94 2.26
CA VAL A 5 -5.08 27.18 3.31
C VAL A 5 -4.03 26.33 4.01
N THR A 6 -3.33 26.90 4.98
CA THR A 6 -2.66 26.12 6.02
C THR A 6 -3.75 25.47 6.85
N SER A 7 -4.06 24.22 6.52
CA SER A 7 -4.94 23.36 7.32
C SER A 7 -4.32 23.19 8.71
N GLU A 8 -4.77 23.98 9.67
CA GLU A 8 -4.56 23.73 11.10
C GLU A 8 -5.08 22.31 11.38
N ALA A 9 -4.19 21.40 11.79
CA ALA A 9 -4.52 20.01 12.02
C ALA A 9 -5.42 19.90 13.26
N ALA A 10 -6.73 20.10 13.05
CA ALA A 10 -7.73 19.91 14.09
C ALA A 10 -7.63 18.49 14.63
N THR A 11 -7.30 18.36 15.90
CA THR A 11 -7.17 17.05 16.55
C THR A 11 -8.56 16.42 16.68
N VAL A 12 -8.69 15.17 16.25
CA VAL A 12 -9.95 14.43 16.34
C VAL A 12 -10.02 13.72 17.68
N ALA A 13 -11.12 13.89 18.41
CA ALA A 13 -11.33 13.20 19.68
C ALA A 13 -11.27 11.66 19.49
N PRO A 14 -10.60 10.89 20.37
CA PRO A 14 -10.49 9.44 20.23
C PRO A 14 -11.83 8.71 20.13
N ALA A 15 -12.88 9.25 20.76
CA ALA A 15 -14.23 8.71 20.65
C ALA A 15 -14.75 8.75 19.20
N VAL A 16 -14.52 9.84 18.48
CA VAL A 16 -14.94 9.99 17.08
C VAL A 16 -14.18 9.01 16.18
N LEU A 17 -12.86 8.88 16.36
CA LEU A 17 -12.05 7.91 15.62
C LEU A 17 -12.54 6.47 15.84
N ARG A 18 -12.87 6.08 17.08
CA ARG A 18 -13.41 4.74 17.37
C ARG A 18 -14.73 4.48 16.66
N HIS A 19 -15.65 5.45 16.65
CA HIS A 19 -16.92 5.32 15.93
C HIS A 19 -16.70 5.24 14.41
N TYR A 20 -15.80 6.05 13.87
CA TYR A 20 -15.44 6.00 12.45
C TYR A 20 -14.89 4.63 12.04
N ILE A 21 -13.93 4.10 12.81
CA ILE A 21 -13.38 2.76 12.57
C ILE A 21 -14.47 1.69 12.70
N ALA A 22 -15.36 1.80 13.68
CA ALA A 22 -16.47 0.86 13.85
C ALA A 22 -17.39 0.84 12.61
N GLN A 23 -17.71 2.01 12.05
CA GLN A 23 -18.48 2.10 10.81
C GLN A 23 -17.70 1.53 9.61
N ALA A 24 -16.41 1.85 9.48
CA ALA A 24 -15.59 1.39 8.36
C ALA A 24 -15.46 -0.14 8.33
N ARG A 25 -15.46 -0.79 9.50
CA ARG A 25 -15.46 -2.26 9.62
C ARG A 25 -16.72 -2.94 9.11
N LEU A 26 -17.84 -2.23 8.98
CA LEU A 26 -19.07 -2.76 8.40
C LEU A 26 -19.01 -2.86 6.87
N VAL A 27 -18.05 -2.18 6.24
CA VAL A 27 -17.86 -2.20 4.80
C VAL A 27 -16.97 -3.37 4.41
N ASN A 28 -17.41 -4.14 3.40
CA ASN A 28 -16.63 -5.25 2.85
C ASN A 28 -16.36 -5.04 1.36
N PRO A 29 -15.31 -4.28 1.00
CA PRO A 29 -15.03 -3.95 -0.38
C PRO A 29 -14.60 -5.18 -1.18
N THR A 30 -15.00 -5.23 -2.45
CA THR A 30 -14.56 -6.26 -3.40
C THR A 30 -13.50 -5.70 -4.34
N VAL A 31 -12.61 -6.56 -4.82
CA VAL A 31 -11.66 -6.19 -5.88
C VAL A 31 -12.38 -6.39 -7.23
N PRO A 32 -12.63 -5.33 -8.02
CA PRO A 32 -13.26 -5.45 -9.32
C PRO A 32 -12.36 -6.22 -10.31
N ARG A 33 -12.98 -6.92 -11.25
CA ARG A 33 -12.27 -7.75 -12.23
C ARG A 33 -11.29 -6.94 -13.07
N ASP A 34 -11.67 -5.72 -13.43
CA ASP A 34 -10.89 -4.86 -14.33
C ASP A 34 -9.53 -4.45 -13.72
N LEU A 35 -9.42 -4.42 -12.39
CA LEU A 35 -8.15 -4.20 -11.70
C LEU A 35 -7.20 -5.40 -11.72
N SER A 36 -7.67 -6.59 -12.12
CA SER A 36 -6.85 -7.80 -12.09
C SER A 36 -5.61 -7.69 -12.98
N MET A 37 -5.76 -7.11 -14.17
CA MET A 37 -4.64 -6.95 -15.12
C MET A 37 -3.60 -6.00 -14.56
N TYR A 38 -4.03 -4.85 -14.02
CA TYR A 38 -3.16 -3.88 -13.36
C TYR A 38 -2.39 -4.50 -12.18
N LEU A 39 -3.06 -5.28 -11.33
CA LEU A 39 -2.43 -5.94 -10.18
C LEU A 39 -1.36 -6.95 -10.60
N VAL A 40 -1.60 -7.69 -11.68
CA VAL A 40 -0.64 -8.63 -12.25
C VAL A 40 0.58 -7.89 -12.81
N GLU A 41 0.36 -6.81 -13.57
CA GLU A 41 1.43 -5.99 -14.13
C GLU A 41 2.29 -5.34 -13.04
N ALA A 42 1.65 -4.78 -12.00
CA ALA A 42 2.34 -4.21 -10.84
C ALA A 42 3.20 -5.28 -10.13
N TYR A 43 2.65 -6.48 -9.91
CA TYR A 43 3.37 -7.59 -9.30
C TYR A 43 4.60 -8.02 -10.11
N VAL A 44 4.44 -8.22 -11.41
CA VAL A 44 5.54 -8.64 -12.29
C VAL A 44 6.63 -7.57 -12.33
N THR A 45 6.23 -6.30 -12.42
CA THR A 45 7.15 -5.16 -12.43
C THR A 45 7.97 -5.09 -11.15
N MET A 46 7.32 -5.13 -9.98
CA MET A 46 8.02 -5.12 -8.68
C MET A 46 8.96 -6.31 -8.52
N ARG A 47 8.54 -7.51 -8.96
CA ARG A 47 9.36 -8.71 -8.87
C ARG A 47 10.58 -8.64 -9.78
N ARG A 48 10.44 -8.04 -10.97
CA ARG A 48 11.55 -7.79 -11.87
C ARG A 48 12.54 -6.78 -11.28
N GLN A 49 12.03 -5.69 -10.69
CA GLN A 49 12.87 -4.69 -10.01
C GLN A 49 13.68 -5.30 -8.87
N ASP A 50 13.07 -6.16 -8.06
CA ASP A 50 13.79 -6.86 -6.97
C ASP A 50 14.88 -7.80 -7.51
N ALA A 51 14.62 -8.49 -8.63
CA ALA A 51 15.61 -9.35 -9.27
C ALA A 51 16.78 -8.54 -9.86
N GLU A 52 16.49 -7.43 -10.53
CA GLU A 52 17.51 -6.52 -11.08
C GLU A 52 18.33 -5.85 -9.97
N ALA A 53 17.69 -5.44 -8.87
CA ALA A 53 18.38 -4.90 -7.70
C ALA A 53 19.32 -5.93 -7.06
N ALA A 54 18.89 -7.20 -6.96
CA ALA A 54 19.73 -8.28 -6.46
C ALA A 54 20.92 -8.59 -7.40
N ALA A 55 20.70 -8.55 -8.73
CA ALA A 55 21.76 -8.82 -9.70
C ALA A 55 22.85 -7.74 -9.72
N ASN A 56 22.47 -6.48 -9.50
CA ASN A 56 23.38 -5.34 -9.50
C ASN A 56 24.02 -5.07 -8.12
N ALA A 57 23.65 -5.84 -7.09
CA ALA A 57 24.19 -5.68 -5.76
C ALA A 57 25.60 -6.26 -5.64
N SER A 58 26.53 -5.47 -5.10
CA SER A 58 27.86 -5.94 -4.75
C SER A 58 27.79 -7.05 -3.68
N PHE A 59 28.78 -7.94 -3.61
CA PHE A 59 28.75 -9.13 -2.73
C PHE A 59 28.38 -8.83 -1.26
N ASN A 60 28.88 -7.71 -0.70
CA ASN A 60 28.54 -7.25 0.65
C ASN A 60 27.12 -6.66 0.77
N ALA A 61 26.62 -6.02 -0.29
CA ALA A 61 25.26 -5.49 -0.36
C ALA A 61 24.23 -6.62 -0.52
N LEU A 62 24.56 -7.69 -1.24
CA LEU A 62 23.70 -8.86 -1.41
C LEU A 62 23.41 -9.56 -0.07
N ARG A 63 24.43 -9.69 0.80
CA ARG A 63 24.27 -10.29 2.13
C ARG A 63 23.42 -9.42 3.06
N LYS A 64 23.51 -8.09 2.94
CA LYS A 64 22.67 -7.13 3.68
C LYS A 64 21.23 -7.11 3.16
N GLN A 65 21.02 -7.09 1.84
CA GLN A 65 19.69 -7.20 1.24
C GLN A 65 19.01 -8.53 1.58
N ALA A 66 19.75 -9.64 1.60
CA ALA A 66 19.20 -10.94 1.99
C ALA A 66 18.71 -10.98 3.45
N SER A 67 19.28 -10.15 4.35
CA SER A 67 18.83 -10.09 5.75
C SER A 67 17.86 -8.94 6.07
N GLU A 68 17.84 -7.87 5.27
CA GLU A 68 17.05 -6.65 5.55
C GLU A 68 15.94 -6.36 4.52
N GLN A 69 16.04 -6.83 3.27
CA GLN A 69 15.05 -6.53 2.23
C GLN A 69 14.20 -7.77 1.86
N THR A 70 12.92 -7.72 2.22
CA THR A 70 11.91 -8.71 1.80
C THR A 70 11.67 -8.60 0.30
N GLN A 71 12.13 -9.59 -0.47
CA GLN A 71 11.84 -9.76 -1.89
C GLN A 71 10.33 -9.90 -2.16
N MET A 72 9.91 -9.50 -3.35
CA MET A 72 8.53 -9.56 -3.81
C MET A 72 8.11 -11.02 -3.99
N THR A 73 7.15 -11.44 -3.18
CA THR A 73 6.57 -12.78 -3.21
C THR A 73 5.06 -12.70 -3.41
N PRO A 74 4.38 -13.80 -3.76
CA PRO A 74 2.92 -13.85 -3.78
C PRO A 74 2.29 -13.44 -2.44
N ARG A 75 2.96 -13.74 -1.32
CA ARG A 75 2.52 -13.30 0.01
C ARG A 75 2.57 -11.77 0.14
N GLN A 76 3.59 -11.13 -0.42
CA GLN A 76 3.70 -9.67 -0.40
C GLN A 76 2.62 -9.00 -1.25
N LEU A 77 2.30 -9.56 -2.42
CA LEU A 77 1.15 -9.10 -3.22
C LEU A 77 -0.16 -9.19 -2.43
N LEU A 78 -0.39 -10.30 -1.73
CA LEU A 78 -1.57 -10.46 -0.89
C LEU A 78 -1.62 -9.44 0.26
N SER A 79 -0.47 -9.09 0.85
CA SER A 79 -0.37 -8.02 1.85
C SER A 79 -0.76 -6.66 1.28
N ILE A 80 -0.30 -6.32 0.07
CA ILE A 80 -0.69 -5.09 -0.64
C ILE A 80 -2.19 -5.06 -0.90
N LEU A 81 -2.77 -6.17 -1.38
CA LEU A 81 -4.22 -6.27 -1.60
C LEU A 81 -5.03 -6.07 -0.31
N ARG A 82 -4.55 -6.61 0.83
CA ARG A 82 -5.18 -6.39 2.13
C ARG A 82 -5.11 -4.92 2.55
N LEU A 83 -3.98 -4.25 2.31
CA LEU A 83 -3.84 -2.82 2.58
C LEU A 83 -4.77 -1.97 1.70
N ALA A 84 -4.80 -2.22 0.40
CA ALA A 84 -5.71 -1.54 -0.54
C ALA A 84 -7.19 -1.74 -0.15
N THR A 85 -7.55 -2.95 0.26
CA THR A 85 -8.91 -3.25 0.76
C THR A 85 -9.20 -2.48 2.07
N ALA A 86 -8.22 -2.33 2.96
CA ALA A 86 -8.38 -1.53 4.17
C ALA A 86 -8.54 -0.03 3.87
N LEU A 87 -7.82 0.50 2.88
CA LEU A 87 -7.97 1.88 2.41
C LEU A 87 -9.37 2.12 1.83
N ALA A 88 -9.86 1.21 0.99
CA ALA A 88 -11.22 1.25 0.48
C ALA A 88 -12.28 1.21 1.61
N ARG A 89 -12.05 0.40 2.65
CA ARG A 89 -12.91 0.37 3.86
C ARG A 89 -12.94 1.71 4.57
N LEU A 90 -11.80 2.35 4.77
CA LEU A 90 -11.72 3.67 5.41
C LEU A 90 -12.46 4.73 4.59
N ARG A 91 -12.45 4.65 3.25
CA ARG A 91 -13.24 5.52 2.37
C ARG A 91 -14.73 5.16 2.32
N PHE A 92 -15.16 4.10 3.00
CA PHE A 92 -16.50 3.51 2.89
C PHE A 92 -16.89 3.08 1.45
N ALA A 93 -15.89 2.75 0.62
CA ALA A 93 -16.12 2.32 -0.75
C ALA A 93 -16.50 0.83 -0.79
N LYS A 94 -17.41 0.46 -1.70
CA LYS A 94 -17.78 -0.96 -1.94
C LYS A 94 -16.77 -1.70 -2.81
N GLU A 95 -15.91 -0.98 -3.50
CA GLU A 95 -14.92 -1.54 -4.42
C GLU A 95 -13.56 -0.91 -4.17
N VAL A 96 -12.51 -1.71 -4.37
CA VAL A 96 -11.12 -1.23 -4.39
C VAL A 96 -10.90 -0.48 -5.70
N SER A 97 -10.26 0.69 -5.62
CA SER A 97 -9.85 1.50 -6.77
C SER A 97 -8.35 1.36 -7.03
N GLU A 98 -7.91 1.74 -8.22
CA GLU A 98 -6.48 1.78 -8.57
C GLU A 98 -5.67 2.63 -7.60
N ALA A 99 -6.20 3.79 -7.19
CA ALA A 99 -5.58 4.68 -6.22
C ALA A 99 -5.35 4.02 -4.84
N ASP A 100 -6.21 3.10 -4.42
CA ASP A 100 -6.01 2.35 -3.17
C ASP A 100 -4.83 1.37 -3.28
N VAL A 101 -4.62 0.80 -4.48
CA VAL A 101 -3.51 -0.10 -4.77
C VAL A 101 -2.21 0.67 -4.84
N GLU A 102 -2.18 1.79 -5.55
CA GLU A 102 -1.01 2.68 -5.65
C GLU A 102 -0.56 3.15 -4.27
N GLU A 103 -1.51 3.60 -3.44
CA GLU A 103 -1.21 4.05 -2.08
C GLU A 103 -0.70 2.89 -1.21
N ALA A 104 -1.28 1.69 -1.32
CA ALA A 104 -0.81 0.51 -0.61
C ALA A 104 0.62 0.13 -1.01
N ILE A 105 0.95 0.18 -2.31
CA ILE A 105 2.31 -0.06 -2.83
C ILE A 105 3.27 1.00 -2.28
N ARG A 106 2.87 2.28 -2.32
CA ARG A 106 3.67 3.39 -1.79
C ARG A 106 3.98 3.20 -0.30
N LEU A 107 3.00 2.82 0.52
CA LEU A 107 3.18 2.55 1.95
C LEU A 107 4.17 1.41 2.19
N VAL A 108 4.08 0.33 1.41
CA VAL A 108 4.99 -0.82 1.50
C VAL A 108 6.42 -0.45 1.08
N HIS A 109 6.59 0.43 0.08
CA HIS A 109 7.91 0.94 -0.28
C HIS A 109 8.49 1.83 0.81
N MET A 110 7.69 2.74 1.37
CA MET A 110 8.13 3.63 2.45
C MET A 110 8.49 2.87 3.73
N SER A 111 7.83 1.75 4.03
CA SER A 111 8.21 0.94 5.20
C SER A 111 9.56 0.23 5.05
N LYS A 112 10.10 0.18 3.83
CA LYS A 112 11.42 -0.40 3.50
C LYS A 112 12.45 0.67 3.16
N ALA A 113 12.05 1.94 3.09
CA ALA A 113 12.96 3.05 2.88
C ALA A 113 13.86 3.23 4.11
N PRO A 114 15.17 3.49 3.92
CA PRO A 114 16.14 3.60 5.00
C PRO A 114 15.91 4.82 5.91
#